data_AF-A0A7C7RK65-F1
#
_entry.id   AF-A0A7C7RK65-F1
#
_cell.length_a   1.000
_cell.length_b   1.000
_cell.length_c   1.000
_cell.angle_alpha   90.00
_cell.angle_beta   90.00
_cell.angle_gamma   90.00
#
_symmetry.space_group_name_H-M   'P 1'
#
loop_
_entity.id
_entity.type
_entity.pdbx_description
1 polymer ?
#
loop_
_entity_poly.entity_id
_entity_poly.type
_entity_poly.pdbx_seq_one_letter_code
_entity_poly.pdbx_strand_id
1 'polypeptide(L)'
;MNEIYDYDERLERYRRIIRGLRNGESALKFLDHLGALGLSVARVSKYASHLPVLLRIIDFDLASASKKDVEGVVAWINRQPYSEWTKHDKKLVLRKLIQYAKYGSCDRNTPLP
;
A
#
# COMPACT_ATOMS: atom_id res chain seq x y z
N MET A 1 -19.71 19.83 9.73
CA MET A 1 -18.39 20.23 10.26
C MET A 1 -17.42 20.13 9.08
N ASN A 2 -16.77 21.24 8.73
CA ASN A 2 -16.11 21.48 7.44
C ASN A 2 -15.02 20.44 7.13
N GLU A 3 -15.31 19.48 6.23
CA GLU A 3 -14.28 18.58 5.68
C GLU A 3 -13.49 19.34 4.61
N ILE A 4 -12.45 20.05 5.04
CA ILE A 4 -11.45 20.70 4.18
C ILE A 4 -10.67 19.67 3.32
N TYR A 5 -10.87 18.38 3.57
CA TYR A 5 -10.27 17.27 2.84
C TYR A 5 -11.33 16.24 2.49
N ASP A 6 -11.76 16.19 1.22
CA ASP A 6 -12.65 15.12 0.73
C ASP A 6 -11.84 13.80 0.59
N TYR A 7 -11.65 13.13 1.73
CA TYR A 7 -10.86 11.89 1.79
C TYR A 7 -11.54 10.73 1.07
N ASP A 8 -12.87 10.73 1.00
CA ASP A 8 -13.68 9.76 0.27
C ASP A 8 -13.46 9.92 -1.25
N GLU A 9 -13.63 11.12 -1.80
CA GLU A 9 -13.36 11.38 -3.22
C GLU A 9 -11.90 11.04 -3.57
N ARG A 10 -10.97 11.42 -2.71
CA ARG A 10 -9.56 11.11 -2.89
C ARG A 10 -9.28 9.60 -2.86
N LEU A 11 -9.91 8.86 -1.95
CA LEU A 11 -9.79 7.40 -1.87
C LEU A 11 -10.34 6.75 -3.14
N GLU A 12 -11.53 7.16 -3.58
CA GLU A 12 -12.14 6.66 -4.82
C GLU A 12 -11.30 6.94 -6.05
N ARG A 13 -10.69 8.14 -6.14
CA ARG A 13 -9.74 8.46 -7.20
C ARG A 13 -8.56 7.49 -7.22
N TYR A 14 -7.97 7.18 -6.06
CA TYR A 14 -6.87 6.21 -6.01
C TYR A 14 -7.35 4.78 -6.34
N ARG A 15 -8.53 4.36 -5.87
CA ARG A 15 -9.10 3.05 -6.22
C ARG A 15 -9.24 2.88 -7.74
N ARG A 16 -9.70 3.92 -8.46
CA ARG A 16 -9.78 3.91 -9.93
C ARG A 16 -8.42 3.72 -10.58
N ILE A 17 -7.38 4.42 -10.10
CA ILE A 17 -6.01 4.27 -10.62
C ILE A 17 -5.48 2.86 -10.34
N ILE A 18 -5.62 2.38 -9.10
CA ILE A 18 -5.11 1.08 -8.64
C ILE A 18 -5.72 -0.06 -9.43
N ARG A 19 -7.03 0.01 -9.76
CA ARG A 19 -7.74 -1.03 -10.52
C ARG A 19 -7.07 -1.38 -11.85
N GLY A 20 -6.42 -0.41 -12.51
CA GLY A 20 -5.75 -0.62 -13.80
C GLY A 20 -4.29 -1.07 -13.71
N LEU A 21 -3.75 -1.29 -12.52
CA LEU A 21 -2.34 -1.66 -12.32
C LEU A 21 -2.18 -3.16 -12.06
N ARG A 22 -0.98 -3.69 -12.34
CA ARG A 22 -0.58 -5.02 -11.87
C ARG A 22 -0.75 -5.11 -10.35
N ASN A 23 -1.24 -6.25 -9.86
CA ASN A 23 -1.59 -6.46 -8.46
C ASN A 23 -2.68 -5.50 -7.92
N GLY A 24 -3.40 -4.81 -8.82
CA GLY A 24 -4.43 -3.82 -8.47
C GLY A 24 -5.57 -4.42 -7.65
N GLU A 25 -6.05 -5.60 -8.03
CA GLU A 25 -7.11 -6.29 -7.28
C GLU A 25 -6.67 -6.63 -5.85
N SER A 26 -5.47 -7.22 -5.68
CA SER A 26 -4.90 -7.51 -4.36
C SER A 26 -4.72 -6.23 -3.51
N ALA A 27 -4.33 -5.13 -4.14
CA ALA A 27 -4.18 -3.85 -3.48
C ALA A 27 -5.53 -3.21 -3.08
N LEU A 28 -6.59 -3.40 -3.87
CA LEU A 28 -7.95 -2.97 -3.49
C LEU A 28 -8.47 -3.77 -2.30
N LYS A 29 -8.33 -5.11 -2.34
CA LYS A 29 -8.69 -5.98 -1.21
C LYS A 29 -7.90 -5.62 0.05
N PHE A 30 -6.64 -5.24 -0.09
CA PHE A 30 -5.83 -4.70 1.01
C PHE A 30 -6.46 -3.42 1.60
N LEU A 31 -6.88 -2.45 0.78
CA LEU A 31 -7.53 -1.23 1.27
C LEU A 31 -8.87 -1.53 1.99
N ASP A 32 -9.66 -2.47 1.47
CA ASP A 32 -10.91 -2.90 2.11
C ASP A 32 -10.63 -3.55 3.46
N HIS A 33 -9.59 -4.39 3.54
CA HIS A 33 -9.14 -5.00 4.77
C HIS A 33 -8.67 -3.96 5.81
N LEU A 34 -7.96 -2.90 5.39
CA LEU A 34 -7.61 -1.80 6.31
C LEU A 34 -8.86 -1.14 6.92
N GLY A 35 -9.92 -0.94 6.13
CA GLY A 35 -11.21 -0.46 6.62
C GLY A 35 -11.86 -1.44 7.61
N ALA A 36 -11.81 -2.74 7.32
CA ALA A 36 -12.32 -3.78 8.21
C ALA A 36 -11.55 -3.87 9.55
N LEU A 37 -10.26 -3.50 9.56
CA LEU A 37 -9.46 -3.34 10.79
C LEU A 37 -9.79 -2.05 11.57
N GLY A 38 -10.75 -1.25 11.11
CA GLY A 38 -11.22 -0.03 11.79
C GLY A 38 -10.40 1.22 11.51
N LEU A 39 -9.57 1.25 10.45
CA LEU A 39 -8.85 2.46 10.09
C LEU A 39 -9.80 3.51 9.51
N SER A 40 -9.59 4.78 9.87
CA SER A 40 -10.36 5.90 9.31
C SER A 40 -10.14 6.05 7.79
N VAL A 41 -11.12 6.63 7.09
CA VAL A 41 -11.04 6.92 5.64
C VAL A 41 -9.80 7.74 5.32
N ALA A 42 -9.48 8.75 6.13
CA ALA A 42 -8.26 9.55 5.98
C ALA A 42 -6.99 8.68 6.02
N ARG A 43 -6.93 7.69 6.92
CA ARG A 43 -5.81 6.77 7.02
C ARG A 43 -5.76 5.83 5.81
N VAL A 44 -6.88 5.23 5.40
CA VAL A 44 -6.95 4.37 4.22
C VAL A 44 -6.57 5.14 2.95
N SER A 45 -7.05 6.37 2.79
CA SER A 45 -6.71 7.28 1.70
C SER A 45 -5.21 7.60 1.67
N LYS A 46 -4.57 7.77 2.84
CA LYS A 46 -3.12 7.90 2.95
C LYS A 46 -2.39 6.65 2.45
N TYR A 47 -2.82 5.44 2.84
CA TYR A 47 -2.26 4.18 2.27
C TYR A 47 -2.45 4.12 0.75
N ALA A 48 -3.67 4.40 0.27
CA ALA A 48 -4.01 4.39 -1.15
C ALA A 48 -3.15 5.36 -1.97
N SER A 49 -2.77 6.51 -1.40
CA SER A 49 -1.92 7.50 -2.08
C SER A 49 -0.51 7.00 -2.44
N HIS A 50 -0.02 5.97 -1.74
CA HIS A 50 1.31 5.42 -1.95
C HIS A 50 1.30 4.20 -2.89
N LEU A 51 0.17 3.51 -3.03
CA LEU A 51 0.04 2.29 -3.81
C LEU A 51 0.34 2.45 -5.31
N PRO A 52 -0.13 3.49 -6.04
CA PRO A 52 0.15 3.59 -7.47
C PRO A 52 1.63 3.58 -7.84
N VAL A 53 2.48 4.21 -7.02
CA VAL A 53 3.94 4.19 -7.26
C VAL A 53 4.51 2.82 -6.99
N LEU A 54 4.12 2.18 -5.88
CA LEU A 54 4.60 0.84 -5.52
C LEU A 54 4.17 -0.21 -6.56
N LEU A 55 2.90 -0.21 -6.97
CA LEU A 55 2.36 -1.17 -7.93
C LEU A 55 2.98 -1.04 -9.33
N ARG A 56 3.43 0.16 -9.72
CA ARG A 56 4.12 0.37 -11.01
C ARG A 56 5.54 -0.20 -11.04
N ILE A 57 6.20 -0.30 -9.89
CA ILE A 57 7.58 -0.81 -9.82
C ILE A 57 7.65 -2.28 -9.41
N ILE A 58 6.57 -2.83 -8.85
CA ILE A 58 6.46 -4.24 -8.51
C ILE A 58 6.09 -5.01 -9.77
N ASP A 59 7.01 -5.82 -10.26
CA ASP A 59 6.88 -6.66 -11.45
C ASP A 59 6.58 -8.13 -11.13
N PHE A 60 6.53 -8.48 -9.85
CA PHE A 60 6.22 -9.83 -9.33
C PHE A 60 4.79 -9.95 -8.79
N ASP A 61 4.35 -11.17 -8.53
CA ASP A 61 3.11 -11.45 -7.79
C ASP A 61 3.33 -11.25 -6.28
N LEU A 62 2.43 -10.51 -5.61
CA LEU A 62 2.60 -10.14 -4.20
C LEU A 62 2.58 -11.34 -3.25
N ALA A 63 1.79 -12.37 -3.53
CA ALA A 63 1.67 -13.54 -2.66
C ALA A 63 2.92 -14.42 -2.76
N SER A 64 3.49 -14.54 -3.97
CA SER A 64 4.72 -15.30 -4.20
C SER A 64 6.02 -14.52 -3.97
N ALA A 65 5.94 -13.25 -3.56
CA ALA A 65 7.12 -12.38 -3.41
C ALA A 65 8.20 -13.01 -2.52
N SER A 66 9.45 -13.04 -3.01
CA SER A 66 10.60 -13.46 -2.22
C SER A 66 11.16 -12.29 -1.40
N LYS A 67 12.02 -12.61 -0.42
CA LYS A 67 12.76 -11.60 0.34
C LYS A 67 13.56 -10.66 -0.57
N LYS A 68 14.22 -11.22 -1.60
CA LYS A 68 15.04 -10.46 -2.56
C LYS A 68 14.20 -9.47 -3.37
N ASP A 69 12.99 -9.85 -3.74
CA ASP A 69 12.06 -8.99 -4.50
C ASP A 69 11.67 -7.76 -3.66
N VAL A 70 11.31 -7.99 -2.39
CA VAL A 70 10.95 -6.91 -1.46
C VAL A 70 12.15 -6.01 -1.18
N GLU A 71 13.34 -6.58 -0.97
CA GLU A 71 14.58 -5.81 -0.80
C GLU A 71 14.91 -4.95 -2.03
N GLY A 72 14.66 -5.46 -3.24
CA GLY A 72 14.81 -4.71 -4.48
C GLY A 72 13.93 -3.45 -4.51
N VAL A 73 12.67 -3.58 -4.12
CA VAL A 73 11.73 -2.45 -4.02
C VAL A 73 12.17 -1.46 -2.94
N VAL A 74 12.62 -1.94 -1.78
CA VAL A 74 13.15 -1.07 -0.70
C VAL A 74 14.39 -0.31 -1.14
N ALA A 75 15.31 -0.97 -1.83
CA ALA A 75 16.50 -0.34 -2.40
C ALA A 75 16.12 0.74 -3.41
N TRP A 76 15.13 0.48 -4.28
CA TRP A 76 14.61 1.48 -5.21
C TRP A 76 14.04 2.71 -4.47
N ILE A 77 13.23 2.51 -3.42
CA ILE A 77 12.67 3.59 -2.60
C ILE A 77 13.78 4.46 -1.98
N ASN A 78 14.82 3.83 -1.43
CA ASN A 78 15.91 4.54 -0.77
C ASN A 78 16.73 5.41 -1.75
N ARG A 79 16.81 5.02 -3.03
CA ARG A 79 17.49 5.78 -4.10
C ARG A 79 16.68 6.96 -4.65
N GLN A 80 15.38 7.04 -4.35
CA GLN A 80 14.55 8.14 -4.84
C GLN A 80 14.84 9.46 -4.09
N PRO A 81 14.67 10.63 -4.75
CA PRO A 81 14.83 11.95 -4.14
C PRO A 81 13.61 12.33 -3.27
N TYR A 82 13.13 11.39 -2.47
CA TYR A 82 12.04 11.60 -1.51
C TYR A 82 12.59 12.03 -0.16
N SER A 83 11.79 12.77 0.61
CA SER A 83 12.09 13.00 2.02
C SER A 83 12.15 11.67 2.78
N GLU A 84 12.95 11.62 3.86
CA GLU A 84 13.07 10.40 4.68
C GLU A 84 11.72 9.92 5.22
N TRP A 85 10.83 10.85 5.58
CA TRP A 85 9.47 10.53 5.99
C TRP A 85 8.66 9.87 4.86
N THR A 86 8.79 10.35 3.63
CA THR A 86 8.11 9.74 2.47
C THR A 86 8.66 8.34 2.16
N LYS A 87 9.98 8.14 2.29
CA LYS A 87 10.60 6.81 2.17
C LYS A 87 10.07 5.87 3.25
N HIS A 88 9.97 6.35 4.49
CA HIS A 88 9.41 5.59 5.61
C HIS A 88 7.97 5.16 5.33
N ASP A 89 7.10 6.09 4.94
CA ASP A 89 5.69 5.80 4.62
C ASP A 89 5.58 4.75 3.51
N LYS A 90 6.36 4.89 2.42
CA LYS A 90 6.33 3.90 1.32
C LYS A 90 6.79 2.51 1.75
N LYS A 91 7.85 2.42 2.57
CA LYS A 91 8.33 1.13 3.10
C LYS A 91 7.31 0.48 4.03
N LEU A 92 6.61 1.28 4.84
CA LEU A 92 5.52 0.81 5.70
C LEU A 92 4.35 0.24 4.88
N VAL A 93 3.92 0.96 3.84
CA VAL A 93 2.83 0.51 2.96
C VAL A 93 3.23 -0.77 2.21
N LEU A 94 4.45 -0.83 1.67
CA LEU A 94 4.99 -2.03 1.01
C LEU A 94 4.93 -3.24 1.94
N ARG A 95 5.45 -3.11 3.17
CA ARG A 95 5.45 -4.19 4.16
C ARG A 95 4.04 -4.71 4.43
N LYS A 96 3.09 -3.82 4.69
CA LYS A 96 1.70 -4.19 4.98
C LYS A 96 1.00 -4.82 3.77
N LEU A 97 1.28 -4.34 2.56
CA LEU A 97 0.74 -4.90 1.33
C LEU A 97 1.22 -6.34 1.11
N ILE A 98 2.53 -6.61 1.26
CA ILE A 98 3.09 -7.97 1.11
C ILE A 98 2.58 -8.90 2.22
N GLN A 99 2.53 -8.40 3.45
CA GLN A 99 2.00 -9.14 4.59
C GLN A 99 0.55 -9.56 4.35
N TYR A 100 -0.30 -8.62 3.91
CA TYR A 100 -1.68 -8.91 3.54
C TYR A 100 -1.77 -9.93 2.39
N ALA A 101 -0.97 -9.76 1.33
CA ALA A 101 -1.00 -10.66 0.20
C ALA A 101 -0.63 -12.12 0.56
N LYS A 102 0.25 -12.30 1.55
CA LYS A 102 0.70 -13.63 1.99
C LYS A 102 -0.20 -14.28 3.04
N TYR A 103 -0.74 -13.49 3.96
CA TYR A 103 -1.42 -14.01 5.16
C TYR A 103 -2.91 -13.62 5.25
N GLY A 104 -3.42 -12.80 4.34
CA GLY A 104 -4.78 -12.26 4.38
C GLY A 104 -5.02 -11.23 5.49
N SER A 105 -4.00 -10.89 6.28
CA SER A 105 -4.04 -9.85 7.32
C SER A 105 -2.76 -9.00 7.31
N CYS A 106 -2.83 -7.80 7.86
CA CYS A 106 -1.66 -6.96 8.15
C CYS A 106 -1.71 -6.33 9.54
N ASP A 107 -2.42 -7.00 10.46
CA ASP A 107 -2.48 -6.62 11.86
C ASP A 107 -1.12 -6.79 12.56
N ARG A 108 -1.04 -6.35 13.82
CA ARG A 108 0.21 -6.39 14.60
C ARG A 108 0.69 -7.82 14.90
N ASN A 109 -0.21 -8.80 14.89
CA ASN A 109 0.08 -10.19 15.25
C ASN A 109 0.46 -11.02 14.02
N THR A 110 0.25 -10.49 12.82
CA THR A 110 0.58 -11.18 11.58
C THR A 110 2.10 -11.29 11.44
N PRO A 111 2.65 -12.47 11.05
CA PRO A 111 4.08 -12.64 10.82
C PRO A 111 4.63 -11.65 9.79
N LEU A 112 5.89 -11.27 9.95
CA LEU A 112 6.59 -10.50 8.93
C LEU A 112 7.00 -11.42 7.78
N PRO A 113 6.75 -11.02 6.52
CA PRO A 113 7.13 -11.80 5.35
C PRO A 113 8.63 -11.74 5.06
#